data_AF-A0A9X2YLW1-F1
#
_entry.id   AF-A0A9X2YLW1-F1
#
_cell.length_a   1.000
_cell.length_b   1.000
_cell.length_c   1.000
_cell.angle_alpha   90.00
_cell.angle_beta   90.00
_cell.angle_gamma   90.00
#
_symmetry.space_group_name_H-M   'P 1'
#
loop_
_entity.id
_entity.type
_entity.pdbx_description
1 polymer ?
#
loop_
_entity_poly.entity_id
_entity_poly.type
_entity_poly.pdbx_seq_one_letter_code
_entity_poly.pdbx_strand_id
1 'polypeptide(L)' 'MSGPVLLLDGASMWFRSFFGVPSSITAPDGRPVNALRG' A
#
# COMPACT_ATOMS: atom_id res chain seq x y z
N MET A 1 17.53 6.73 -23.34
CA MET A 1 16.28 7.50 -23.11
C MET A 1 16.13 7.71 -21.62
N SER A 2 15.89 8.94 -21.16
CA SER A 2 15.52 9.20 -19.76
C SER A 2 14.08 8.76 -19.52
N GLY A 3 13.82 8.01 -18.45
CA GLY A 3 12.46 7.68 -18.02
C GLY A 3 11.76 8.87 -17.35
N PRO A 4 10.42 8.81 -17.17
CA PRO A 4 9.68 9.81 -16.43
C PRO A 4 10.04 9.77 -14.94
N VAL A 5 10.00 10.94 -14.29
CA VAL A 5 9.96 11.02 -12.82
C VAL A 5 8.51 10.82 -12.39
N LEU A 6 8.26 9.87 -11.49
CA LEU A 6 6.94 9.61 -10.95
C LEU A 6 6.78 10.30 -9.59
N LEU A 7 5.75 11.14 -9.48
CA LEU A 7 5.31 11.74 -8.22
C LEU A 7 3.98 11.09 -7.84
N LEU A 8 3.98 10.33 -6.75
CA LEU A 8 2.82 9.57 -6.29
C LEU A 8 2.12 10.31 -5.16
N ASP A 9 0.80 10.40 -5.24
CA ASP A 9 -0.04 10.73 -4.10
C ASP A 9 -0.15 9.51 -3.17
N GLY A 10 0.66 9.53 -2.11
CA GLY A 10 0.73 8.43 -1.15
C GLY A 10 -0.60 8.17 -0.45
N ALA A 11 -1.36 9.22 -0.12
CA ALA A 11 -2.61 9.07 0.61
C ALA A 11 -3.67 8.33 -0.22
N SER A 12 -3.81 8.72 -1.48
CA SER A 12 -4.69 8.03 -2.41
C SER A 12 -4.30 6.55 -2.60
N MET A 13 -3.00 6.27 -2.75
CA MET A 13 -2.49 4.92 -2.95
C MET A 13 -2.72 4.01 -1.74
N TRP A 14 -2.28 4.40 -0.53
CA TRP A 14 -2.44 3.53 0.63
C TRP A 14 -3.90 3.36 1.03
N PHE A 15 -4.77 4.33 0.72
CA PHE A 15 -6.21 4.21 0.98
C PHE A 15 -6.81 3.15 0.07
N ARG A 16 -6.48 3.18 -1.22
CA ARG A 16 -6.86 2.12 -2.16
C ARG A 16 -6.30 0.76 -1.73
N SER A 17 -5.06 0.68 -1.27
CA SER A 17 -4.48 -0.57 -0.77
C SER A 17 -5.20 -1.08 0.48
N PHE A 18 -5.57 -0.20 1.40
CA PHE A 18 -6.31 -0.56 2.61
C PHE A 18 -7.65 -1.24 2.31
N PHE A 19 -8.39 -0.77 1.30
CA PHE A 19 -9.67 -1.37 0.89
C PHE A 19 -9.55 -2.44 -0.21
N GLY A 20 -8.43 -2.48 -0.92
CA GLY A 20 -8.18 -3.43 -2.02
C GLY A 20 -7.45 -4.70 -1.61
N VAL A 21 -6.79 -4.70 -0.46
CA VAL A 21 -6.00 -5.83 0.04
C VAL A 21 -6.62 -6.39 1.33
N PRO A 22 -6.82 -7.72 1.45
CA PRO A 22 -7.42 -8.33 2.64
C PRO A 22 -6.66 -8.02 3.93
N SER A 23 -7.39 -7.67 5.00
CA SER A 23 -6.83 -7.38 6.33
C SER A 23 -6.26 -8.60 7.06
N SER A 24 -6.43 -9.81 6.51
CA SER A 24 -5.77 -11.02 7.00
C SER A 24 -4.26 -11.01 6.78
N ILE A 25 -3.74 -10.13 5.90
CA ILE A 25 -2.31 -9.90 5.77
C ILE A 25 -1.82 -9.12 6.99
N THR A 26 -1.09 -9.81 7.85
CA THR A 26 -0.63 -9.30 9.14
C THR A 26 0.89 -9.43 9.28
N ALA A 27 1.47 -8.56 10.10
CA ALA A 27 2.84 -8.67 10.55
C ALA A 27 2.99 -9.80 11.60
N PRO A 28 4.22 -10.21 11.98
CA PRO A 28 4.44 -11.21 13.02
C PRO A 28 3.84 -10.86 14.40
N ASP A 29 3.58 -9.58 14.67
CA ASP A 29 2.94 -9.09 15.89
C ASP A 29 1.39 -9.05 15.80
N GLY A 30 0.82 -9.54 14.70
CA GLY A 30 -0.62 -9.64 14.47
C GLY A 30 -1.27 -8.37 13.94
N ARG A 31 -0.57 -7.24 13.81
CA ARG A 31 -1.16 -6.01 13.25
C ARG A 31 -1.38 -6.16 11.74
N PRO A 32 -2.55 -5.75 11.19
CA PRO A 32 -2.76 -5.73 9.75
C PRO A 32 -1.78 -4.79 9.05
N VAL A 33 -1.23 -5.25 7.92
CA VAL A 33 -0.28 -4.50 7.09
C VAL A 33 -0.72 -4.49 5.62
N ASN A 34 -2.02 -4.70 5.36
CA ASN A 34 -2.60 -4.76 4.02
C ASN A 34 -2.41 -3.46 3.21
N ALA A 35 -2.53 -2.30 3.85
CA ALA A 35 -2.25 -1.01 3.20
C ALA A 35 -0.76 -0.76 2.92
N LEU A 36 0.14 -1.39 3.70
CA LEU A 36 1.59 -1.32 3.49
C LEU A 36 2.05 -2.32 2.43
N ARG A 37 1.33 -3.45 2.29
CA ARG A 37 1.60 -4.51 1.32
C ARG A 37 1.19 -4.12 -0.10
N GLY A 38 0.02 -3.49 -0.25
CA GLY A 38 -0.50 -3.01 -1.54
C GLY A 38 0.09 -1.67 -1.93
#